data_AF-A0AAV5SPG8-F1
#
_entry.id   AF-A0AAV5SPG8-F1
#
_cell.length_a   1.000
_cell.length_b   1.000
_cell.length_c   1.000
_cell.angle_alpha   90.00
_cell.angle_beta   90.00
_cell.angle_gamma   90.00
#
_symmetry.space_group_name_H-M   'P 1'
#
loop_
_entity.id
_entity.type
_entity.pdbx_description
1 polymer ?
#
loop_
_entity_poly.entity_id
_entity_poly.type
_entity_poly.pdbx_seq_one_letter_code
_entity_poly.pdbx_strand_id
1 'polypeptide(L)'
;RGVPWTNGKHWMPDDVQANPAIIFIAISTLSDEARTPALQIIALLVSELPADLDLVDSLDRILVCQSDSVKEELEKFDTLLDAAVRFE
;
A
#
# COMPACT_ATOMS: atom_id res chain seq x y z
N ARG A 1 4.39 -16.02 -1.36
CA ARG A 1 3.46 -16.26 -0.22
C ARG A 1 2.80 -14.93 0.11
N GLY A 2 1.50 -14.94 0.41
CA GLY A 2 0.65 -13.77 0.67
C GLY A 2 1.22 -12.75 1.68
N VAL A 3 1.23 -11.44 1.41
CA VAL A 3 1.35 -10.40 2.45
C VAL A 3 0.06 -10.47 3.29
N PRO A 4 0.13 -10.72 4.61
CA PRO A 4 -1.03 -11.10 5.42
C PRO A 4 -2.11 -10.01 5.56
N TRP A 5 -1.79 -8.75 5.27
CA TRP A 5 -2.71 -7.62 5.41
C TRP A 5 -3.54 -7.33 4.15
N THR A 6 -3.27 -8.00 3.03
CA THR A 6 -4.01 -7.77 1.77
C THR A 6 -5.27 -8.64 1.59
N ASN A 7 -5.76 -9.31 2.64
CA ASN A 7 -6.75 -10.40 2.47
C ASN A 7 -6.29 -11.47 1.43
N GLY A 8 -4.97 -11.59 1.21
CA GLY A 8 -4.39 -12.46 0.18
C GLY A 8 -4.31 -11.86 -1.23
N LYS A 9 -4.54 -10.57 -1.43
CA LYS A 9 -4.49 -9.87 -2.73
C LYS A 9 -3.26 -8.99 -2.87
N HIS A 10 -2.24 -9.47 -3.55
CA HIS A 10 -1.07 -8.64 -3.81
C HIS A 10 -1.41 -7.56 -4.84
N TRP A 11 -1.31 -6.30 -4.45
CA TRP A 11 -1.19 -5.19 -5.40
C TRP A 11 -0.04 -5.48 -6.35
N MET A 12 -0.32 -5.52 -7.65
CA MET A 12 0.75 -5.59 -8.64
C MET A 12 1.27 -4.17 -8.93
N PRO A 13 2.57 -4.01 -9.19
CA PRO A 13 3.14 -2.73 -9.63
C PRO A 13 2.35 -2.09 -10.78
N ASP A 14 1.87 -2.91 -11.71
CA ASP A 14 1.06 -2.50 -12.86
C ASP A 14 -0.27 -1.83 -12.47
N ASP A 15 -0.98 -2.34 -11.46
CA ASP A 15 -2.26 -1.77 -11.00
C ASP A 15 -2.05 -0.36 -10.44
N VAL A 16 -0.97 -0.18 -9.67
CA VAL A 16 -0.60 1.11 -9.07
C VAL A 16 -0.14 2.10 -10.13
N GLN A 17 0.62 1.64 -11.13
CA GLN A 17 1.08 2.46 -12.25
C GLN A 17 -0.04 2.87 -13.20
N ALA A 18 -1.05 2.01 -13.40
CA ALA A 18 -2.22 2.31 -14.23
C ALA A 18 -3.12 3.39 -13.60
N ASN A 19 -3.13 3.48 -12.27
CA ASN A 19 -4.10 4.28 -11.53
C ASN A 19 -3.50 5.34 -10.56
N PRO A 20 -2.57 6.21 -11.01
CA PRO A 20 -1.87 7.15 -10.12
C PRO A 20 -2.80 8.20 -9.50
N ALA A 21 -3.87 8.60 -10.20
CA ALA A 21 -4.83 9.58 -9.69
C ALA A 21 -5.65 9.03 -8.52
N ILE A 22 -6.06 7.76 -8.60
CA ILE A 22 -6.79 7.06 -7.55
C ILE A 22 -5.91 6.89 -6.32
N ILE A 23 -4.65 6.50 -6.51
CA ILE A 23 -3.64 6.39 -5.47
C ILE A 23 -3.47 7.74 -4.75
N PHE A 24 -3.33 8.83 -5.51
CA PHE A 24 -3.17 10.16 -4.93
C PHE A 24 -4.38 10.63 -4.11
N ILE A 25 -5.59 10.35 -4.61
CA ILE A 25 -6.84 10.66 -3.88
C ILE A 25 -6.91 9.86 -2.58
N ALA A 26 -6.64 8.55 -2.66
CA ALA A 26 -6.68 7.67 -1.50
C ALA A 26 -5.62 8.03 -0.45
N ILE A 27 -4.43 8.48 -0.85
CA ILE A 27 -3.42 9.00 0.09
C ILE A 27 -3.89 10.31 0.72
N SER A 28 -4.55 11.17 -0.06
CA SER A 28 -5.02 12.47 0.44
C SER A 28 -6.11 12.34 1.52
N THR A 29 -6.87 11.23 1.53
CA THR A 29 -7.89 10.94 2.55
C THR A 29 -7.32 10.42 3.87
N LEU A 30 -6.02 10.09 3.91
CA LEU A 30 -5.33 9.65 5.13
C LEU A 30 -4.93 10.85 6.01
N SER A 31 -4.80 10.59 7.31
CA SER A 31 -4.15 11.49 8.26
C SER A 31 -2.69 11.78 7.86
N ASP A 32 -2.16 12.91 8.31
CA ASP A 32 -0.75 13.25 8.05
C ASP A 32 0.24 12.19 8.56
N GLU A 33 -0.11 11.50 9.65
CA GLU A 33 0.69 10.40 10.21
C GLU A 33 0.65 9.15 9.31
N ALA A 34 -0.48 8.86 8.67
CA ALA A 34 -0.64 7.71 7.78
C ALA A 34 -0.21 7.96 6.33
N ARG A 35 -0.15 9.22 5.88
CA ARG A 35 0.32 9.58 4.51
C ARG A 35 1.73 9.13 4.22
N THR A 36 2.64 9.35 5.18
CA THR A 36 4.06 9.00 5.01
C THR A 36 4.27 7.49 4.79
N PRO A 37 3.78 6.59 5.66
CA PRO A 37 3.89 5.16 5.43
C PRO A 37 3.13 4.70 4.18
N ALA A 38 1.97 5.29 3.85
CA ALA A 38 1.26 4.98 2.61
C ALA A 38 2.12 5.29 1.36
N LEU A 39 2.79 6.45 1.33
CA LEU A 39 3.71 6.81 0.24
C LEU A 39 4.89 5.84 0.15
N GLN A 40 5.44 5.40 1.29
CA GLN A 40 6.52 4.41 1.30
C GLN A 40 6.06 3.05 0.76
N ILE A 41 4.85 2.62 1.10
CA ILE A 41 4.23 1.40 0.55
C ILE A 41 4.09 1.50 -0.95
N ILE A 42 3.51 2.60 -1.46
CA ILE A 42 3.36 2.82 -2.91
C ILE A 42 4.73 2.86 -3.59
N ALA A 43 5.71 3.55 -3.02
CA ALA A 43 7.06 3.63 -3.56
C ALA A 43 7.74 2.24 -3.65
N LEU A 44 7.51 1.36 -2.67
CA LEU A 44 7.97 -0.03 -2.72
C LEU A 44 7.24 -0.84 -3.80
N LEU A 45 5.93 -0.64 -3.95
CA LEU A 45 5.12 -1.35 -4.94
C LEU A 45 5.47 -0.97 -6.38
N VAL A 46 5.84 0.29 -6.64
CA VAL A 46 6.23 0.74 -7.98
C VAL A 46 7.73 0.66 -8.26
N SER A 47 8.55 0.41 -7.23
CA SER A 47 9.99 0.22 -7.41
C SER A 47 10.30 -1.14 -8.02
N GLU A 48 11.25 -1.17 -8.93
CA GLU A 48 11.98 -2.39 -9.25
C GLU A 48 12.81 -2.79 -8.03
N LEU A 49 12.26 -3.66 -7.18
CA LEU A 49 12.96 -4.16 -6.01
C LEU A 49 14.12 -5.07 -6.44
N PRO A 50 15.27 -5.02 -5.75
CA PRO A 50 16.34 -5.99 -5.94
C PRO A 50 15.80 -7.42 -5.78
N ALA A 51 16.37 -8.38 -6.52
CA ALA A 51 15.92 -9.78 -6.45
C ALA A 51 16.10 -10.42 -5.04
N ASP A 52 16.98 -9.82 -4.23
CA ASP A 52 17.25 -10.15 -2.83
C ASP A 52 16.32 -9.45 -1.82
N LEU A 53 15.52 -8.48 -2.27
CA LEU A 53 14.61 -7.74 -1.42
C LEU A 53 13.22 -8.38 -1.44
N ASP A 54 12.81 -8.93 -0.30
CA ASP A 54 11.46 -9.45 -0.14
C ASP A 54 10.48 -8.29 0.11
N LEU A 55 9.55 -8.12 -0.83
CA LEU A 55 8.51 -7.08 -0.76
C LEU A 55 7.68 -7.24 0.53
N VAL A 56 7.41 -8.47 0.97
CA VAL A 56 6.62 -8.74 2.18
C VAL A 56 7.37 -8.28 3.42
N ASP A 57 8.67 -8.60 3.55
CA ASP A 57 9.51 -8.14 4.67
C ASP A 57 9.61 -6.61 4.71
N SER A 58 9.75 -5.98 3.53
CA SER A 58 9.87 -4.52 3.43
C SER A 58 8.59 -3.80 3.86
N LEU A 59 7.43 -4.32 3.47
CA LEU A 59 6.13 -3.81 3.88
C LEU A 59 5.90 -4.02 5.39
N ASP A 60 6.27 -5.18 5.93
CA ASP A 60 6.14 -5.49 7.36
C ASP A 60 6.95 -4.51 8.22
N ARG A 61 8.18 -4.18 7.82
CA ARG A 61 9.03 -3.20 8.51
C ARG A 61 8.44 -1.80 8.56
N ILE A 62 7.80 -1.34 7.47
CA ILE A 62 7.13 -0.04 7.45
C ILE A 62 5.99 -0.04 8.47
N LEU A 63 5.19 -1.12 8.48
CA LEU A 63 3.99 -1.24 9.28
C LEU A 63 4.27 -1.47 10.77
N VAL A 64 5.31 -2.23 11.13
CA VAL A 64 5.62 -2.55 12.54
C VAL A 64 5.96 -1.30 13.35
N CYS A 65 6.49 -0.28 12.69
CA CYS A 65 6.86 0.99 13.31
C CYS A 65 5.67 1.96 13.50
N GLN A 66 4.49 1.63 12.96
CA GLN A 66 3.31 2.50 13.00
C GLN A 66 2.43 2.24 14.22
N SER A 67 1.70 3.27 14.65
CA SER A 67 0.65 3.16 15.66
C SER A 67 -0.54 2.35 15.13
N ASP A 68 -1.35 1.79 16.03
CA ASP A 68 -2.55 1.03 15.65
C ASP A 68 -3.55 1.88 14.84
N SER A 69 -3.67 3.18 15.17
CA SER A 69 -4.49 4.12 14.40
C SER A 69 -4.03 4.24 12.95
N VAL A 70 -2.71 4.34 12.72
CA VAL A 70 -2.15 4.43 11.37
C VAL A 70 -2.34 3.10 10.63
N LYS A 71 -2.18 1.96 11.30
CA LYS A 71 -2.42 0.65 10.70
C LYS A 71 -3.88 0.49 10.23
N GLU A 72 -4.85 0.92 11.03
CA GLU A 72 -6.26 0.91 10.63
C GLU A 72 -6.53 1.81 9.41
N GLU A 73 -5.88 2.97 9.32
CA GLU A 73 -5.99 3.85 8.16
C GLU A 73 -5.38 3.22 6.90
N LEU A 74 -4.24 2.52 7.04
CA LEU A 74 -3.60 1.81 5.94
C LEU A 74 -4.40 0.58 5.47
N GLU A 75 -5.11 -0.12 6.36
CA GLU A 75 -6.08 -1.16 5.97
C GLU A 75 -7.26 -0.60 5.19
N LYS A 76 -7.79 0.57 5.61
CA LYS A 76 -8.84 1.26 4.86
C LYS A 76 -8.35 1.74 3.50
N PHE A 77 -7.11 2.23 3.44
CA PHE A 77 -6.45 2.60 2.19
C PHE A 77 -6.37 1.42 1.21
N ASP A 78 -5.91 0.25 1.68
CA ASP A 78 -5.87 -0.99 0.89
C ASP A 78 -7.25 -1.34 0.30
N THR A 79 -8.29 -1.26 1.14
CA THR A 79 -9.67 -1.53 0.73
C THR A 79 -10.18 -0.53 -0.31
N LEU A 80 -9.86 0.77 -0.15
CA LEU A 80 -10.27 1.83 -1.08
C LEU A 80 -9.61 1.68 -2.44
N LEU A 81 -8.32 1.33 -2.46
CA LEU A 81 -7.63 1.02 -3.70
C LEU A 81 -8.28 -0.18 -4.38
N ASP A 82 -8.58 -1.27 -3.66
CA ASP A 82 -9.12 -2.52 -4.21
C ASP A 82 -10.49 -2.29 -4.87
N ALA A 83 -11.31 -1.46 -4.23
CA ALA A 83 -12.57 -1.03 -4.80
C ALA A 83 -12.35 -0.23 -6.10
N ALA A 84 -11.42 0.70 -6.11
CA ALA A 84 -11.23 1.61 -7.24
C ALA A 84 -10.72 0.91 -8.52
N VAL A 85 -9.85 -0.09 -8.39
CA VAL A 85 -9.33 -0.86 -9.55
C VAL A 85 -10.36 -1.84 -10.12
N ARG A 86 -11.30 -2.35 -9.32
CA ARG A 86 -12.33 -3.30 -9.81
C ARG A 86 -13.45 -2.66 -10.65
N PHE A 87 -13.54 -1.34 -10.69
CA PHE A 87 -14.58 -0.62 -11.40
C PHE A 87 -14.16 -0.12 -12.80
N GLU A 88 -12.96 -0.47 -13.27
CA GLU A 88 -12.52 -0.28 -14.67
C GLU A 88 -12.80 -1.49 -15.58
#